data_AF-A0A3D3HGQ5-F1
#
_entry.id   AF-A0A3D3HGQ5-F1
#
_cell.length_a   1.000
_cell.length_b   1.000
_cell.length_c   1.000
_cell.angle_alpha   90.00
_cell.angle_beta   90.00
_cell.angle_gamma   90.00
#
_symmetry.space_group_name_H-M   'P 1'
#
loop_
_entity.id
_entity.type
_entity.pdbx_description
1 polymer ?
#
loop_
_entity_poly.entity_id
_entity_poly.type
_entity_poly.pdbx_seq_one_letter_code
_entity_poly.pdbx_strand_id
1 'polypeptide(L)'
;HFAQIYFNETDKSLLFHTMTLSGFYRLVEEYNSLGYNVPAVPYLMVHLQMVATAESILKTKIVLNEYEHLFLKDKDPVGDEYGKKVNKFLEQVIPQINKEQEPDIAEAARISGLDPLTATEILNTIMKQVRMPKTPGSGGPKKSMSKKEKGGAESGINVVTGRKEKSGAVNEGNAGTVKKVAESPLLNKIFLAANVICNMEPWEGLYETDIFGIRMPVSGQTWYISVMGRNGEFMAIAAYKGIEGLAGFYSIQENADTVAETSILTVPHLLLSFNDRELLDKDDREVLRKSGVTVRGKGRWPRLEEIIPGFVPAFPGEDTLAELPGMLEQVIWVIFETVSKPGILRKKGRDGEKMLIRISSGDPAKPAWKSQYEAPDIENFSKKYTPKCNPGIIEAVAKLKPVLVTIQTDLVLIPAPVKEKGKKGYFPFMLLLMDKTNGMIAGTDLLHPDPDLQSVYESFPEKLLGEILKLGYRPNSIEFRSELLLGLSKVFLRQSGCTPVLVELMPEMENAIASLMEHLSGK
;
A
#
# COMPACT_ATOMS: atom_id res chain seq x y z
N HIS A 1 16.08 -8.58 -5.30
CA HIS A 1 16.21 -8.50 -3.82
C HIS A 1 17.69 -8.44 -3.47
N PHE A 2 18.17 -7.35 -2.86
CA PHE A 2 19.58 -7.23 -2.47
C PHE A 2 19.90 -8.28 -1.40
N ALA A 3 20.61 -9.32 -1.83
CA ALA A 3 21.17 -10.36 -0.98
C ALA A 3 22.66 -10.47 -1.33
N GLN A 4 23.52 -10.21 -0.37
CA GLN A 4 24.96 -10.12 -0.53
C GLN A 4 25.64 -10.89 0.59
N ILE A 5 26.77 -11.50 0.26
CA ILE A 5 27.69 -12.08 1.23
C ILE A 5 29.02 -11.35 1.08
N TYR A 6 29.46 -10.68 2.13
CA TYR A 6 30.77 -10.05 2.19
C TYR A 6 31.73 -11.01 2.86
N PHE A 7 32.88 -11.24 2.25
CA PHE A 7 33.97 -12.01 2.84
C PHE A 7 35.10 -11.07 3.23
N ASN A 8 35.44 -11.03 4.51
CA ASN A 8 36.59 -10.29 4.99
C ASN A 8 37.77 -11.25 5.11
N GLU A 9 38.78 -11.06 4.25
CA GLU A 9 39.95 -11.93 4.17
C GLU A 9 40.83 -11.87 5.43
N THR A 10 40.79 -10.75 6.17
CA THR A 10 41.66 -10.49 7.32
C THR A 10 41.19 -11.26 8.55
N ASP A 11 39.90 -11.15 8.88
CA ASP A 11 39.31 -11.84 10.02
C ASP A 11 38.67 -13.18 9.66
N LYS A 12 38.63 -13.51 8.36
CA LYS A 12 38.01 -14.72 7.80
C LYS A 12 36.53 -14.85 8.18
N SER A 13 35.83 -13.73 8.25
CA SER A 13 34.40 -13.68 8.53
C SER A 13 33.55 -13.54 7.27
N LEU A 14 32.31 -14.01 7.36
CA LEU A 14 31.29 -13.84 6.34
C LEU A 14 30.14 -13.02 6.93
N LEU A 15 29.83 -11.90 6.30
CA LEU A 15 28.65 -11.10 6.62
C LEU A 15 27.56 -11.37 5.58
N PHE A 16 26.51 -12.04 6.02
CA PHE A 16 25.29 -12.25 5.24
C PHE A 16 24.40 -11.02 5.42
N HIS A 17 24.11 -10.31 4.33
CA HIS A 17 23.31 -9.09 4.34
C HIS A 17 22.17 -9.21 3.33
N THR A 18 20.95 -9.06 3.80
CA THR A 18 19.75 -9.08 2.95
C THR A 18 18.77 -8.00 3.39
N MET A 19 17.99 -7.48 2.45
CA MET A 19 16.92 -6.50 2.75
C MET A 19 15.61 -7.15 3.19
N THR A 20 15.47 -8.47 3.02
CA THR A 20 14.27 -9.22 3.44
C THR A 20 14.67 -10.49 4.20
N LEU A 21 13.79 -10.95 5.08
CA LEU A 21 13.97 -12.18 5.85
C LEU A 21 13.87 -13.43 4.95
N SER A 22 12.96 -13.41 3.96
CA SER A 22 12.87 -14.44 2.92
C SER A 22 14.16 -14.51 2.10
N GLY A 23 14.73 -13.36 1.74
CA GLY A 23 16.05 -13.26 1.11
C GLY A 23 17.16 -13.85 1.97
N PHE A 24 17.12 -13.62 3.29
CA PHE A 24 18.10 -14.21 4.22
C PHE A 24 18.00 -15.73 4.25
N TYR A 25 16.79 -16.28 4.42
CA TYR A 25 16.59 -17.73 4.46
C TYR A 25 17.02 -18.39 3.16
N ARG A 26 16.67 -17.78 2.02
CA ARG A 26 17.07 -18.29 0.71
C ARG A 26 18.59 -18.26 0.53
N LEU A 27 19.23 -17.17 0.95
CA LEU A 27 20.68 -17.02 0.89
C LEU A 27 21.41 -18.06 1.75
N VAL A 28 20.91 -18.31 2.97
CA VAL A 28 21.46 -19.34 3.86
C VAL A 28 21.23 -20.75 3.30
N GLU A 29 20.05 -21.03 2.74
CA GLU A 29 19.74 -22.31 2.09
C GLU A 29 20.69 -22.59 0.92
N GLU A 30 20.86 -21.62 0.02
CA GLU A 30 21.76 -21.74 -1.14
C GLU A 30 23.22 -21.89 -0.69
N TYR A 31 23.65 -21.13 0.33
CA TYR A 31 25.00 -21.25 0.85
C TYR A 31 25.25 -22.61 1.51
N ASN A 32 24.29 -23.13 2.27
CA ASN A 32 24.39 -24.46 2.89
C ASN A 32 24.34 -25.59 1.85
N SER A 33 23.67 -25.39 0.71
CA SER A 33 23.68 -26.35 -0.41
C SER A 33 25.09 -26.58 -0.99
N LEU A 34 26.02 -25.65 -0.79
CA LEU A 34 27.43 -25.76 -1.17
C LEU A 34 28.26 -26.58 -0.15
N GLY A 35 27.64 -27.16 0.88
CA GLY A 35 28.29 -27.98 1.90
C GLY A 35 28.68 -27.23 3.19
N TYR A 36 28.22 -25.99 3.36
CA TYR A 36 28.38 -25.23 4.60
C TYR A 36 27.22 -25.49 5.58
N ASN A 37 27.38 -25.06 6.84
CA ASN A 37 26.36 -25.23 7.89
C ASN A 37 26.19 -23.93 8.68
N VAL A 38 25.67 -22.91 8.00
CA VAL A 38 25.33 -21.61 8.55
C VAL A 38 23.92 -21.66 9.17
N PRO A 39 23.71 -21.18 10.41
CA PRO A 39 22.40 -21.11 11.03
C PRO A 39 21.44 -20.18 10.27
N ALA A 40 20.21 -20.63 10.03
CA ALA A 40 19.14 -19.81 9.45
C ALA A 40 18.49 -18.89 10.52
N VAL A 41 19.31 -18.20 11.30
CA VAL A 41 18.86 -17.21 12.30
C VAL A 41 19.72 -15.96 12.12
N PRO A 42 19.14 -14.82 11.70
CA PRO A 42 19.91 -13.59 11.55
C PRO A 42 20.47 -13.14 12.89
N TYR A 43 21.72 -12.67 12.90
CA TYR A 43 22.35 -12.10 14.09
C TYR A 43 21.71 -10.76 14.49
N LEU A 44 21.37 -9.94 13.50
CA LEU A 44 20.75 -8.63 13.67
C LEU A 44 19.58 -8.50 12.70
N MET A 45 18.39 -8.20 13.23
CA MET A 45 17.22 -7.81 12.46
C MET A 45 16.79 -6.44 12.92
N VAL A 46 16.74 -5.48 12.01
CA VAL A 46 16.42 -4.10 12.34
C VAL A 46 15.64 -3.47 11.19
N HIS A 47 14.59 -2.72 11.52
CA HIS A 47 13.89 -1.89 10.55
C HIS A 47 14.67 -0.58 10.31
N LEU A 48 14.67 -0.07 9.08
CA LEU A 48 15.42 1.15 8.74
C LEU A 48 14.99 2.37 9.59
N GLN A 49 13.72 2.42 9.99
CA GLN A 49 13.22 3.45 10.91
C GLN A 49 13.82 3.36 12.32
N MET A 50 14.12 2.16 12.82
CA MET A 50 14.84 2.00 14.09
C MET A 50 16.25 2.55 13.98
N VAL A 51 16.88 2.38 12.82
CA VAL A 51 18.22 2.93 12.52
C VAL A 51 18.16 4.45 12.50
N ALA A 52 17.24 5.04 11.74
CA ALA A 52 17.05 6.49 11.69
C ALA A 52 16.73 7.09 13.07
N THR A 53 15.89 6.40 13.85
CA THR A 53 15.56 6.80 15.23
C THR A 53 16.79 6.76 16.13
N ALA A 54 17.56 5.66 16.06
CA ALA A 54 18.78 5.52 16.84
C ALA A 54 19.86 6.53 16.42
N GLU A 55 20.00 6.85 15.12
CA GLU A 55 20.86 7.94 14.63
C GLU A 55 20.43 9.29 15.19
N SER A 56 19.12 9.57 15.22
CA SER A 56 18.56 10.80 15.79
C SER A 56 18.81 10.91 17.30
N ILE A 57 18.71 9.81 18.03
CA ILE A 57 18.95 9.77 19.49
C ILE A 57 20.45 9.89 19.79
N LEU A 58 21.28 9.10 19.12
CA LEU A 58 22.72 9.00 19.37
C LEU A 58 23.53 10.12 18.70
N LYS A 59 22.89 10.92 17.84
CA LYS A 59 23.50 11.98 17.03
C LYS A 59 24.74 11.49 16.27
N THR A 60 24.73 10.21 15.87
CA THR A 60 25.84 9.52 15.23
C THR A 60 25.26 8.66 14.10
N LYS A 61 25.90 8.66 12.93
CA LYS A 61 25.51 7.80 11.81
C LYS A 61 25.70 6.33 12.20
N ILE A 62 24.67 5.51 12.00
CA ILE A 62 24.72 4.09 12.29
C ILE A 62 25.06 3.35 11.00
N VAL A 63 26.14 2.58 11.06
CA VAL A 63 26.60 1.76 9.93
C VAL A 63 26.21 0.33 10.24
N LEU A 64 25.23 -0.21 9.51
CA LEU A 64 24.80 -1.60 9.64
C LEU A 64 25.74 -2.57 8.92
N ASN A 65 26.29 -2.11 7.78
CA ASN A 65 27.20 -2.86 6.96
C ASN A 65 28.46 -2.02 6.71
N GLU A 66 29.52 -2.34 7.44
CA GLU A 66 30.80 -1.64 7.33
C GLU A 66 31.49 -1.86 5.98
N TYR A 67 31.09 -2.85 5.18
CA TYR A 67 31.74 -3.16 3.90
C TYR A 67 31.08 -2.48 2.70
N GLU A 68 29.79 -2.11 2.77
CA GLU A 68 29.01 -1.66 1.62
C GLU A 68 29.65 -0.49 0.85
N HIS A 69 30.17 0.49 1.59
CA HIS A 69 30.81 1.68 1.03
C HIS A 69 32.07 1.37 0.19
N LEU A 70 32.73 0.22 0.40
CA LEU A 70 33.90 -0.19 -0.38
C LEU A 70 33.53 -0.65 -1.80
N PHE A 71 32.24 -0.90 -2.06
CA PHE A 71 31.73 -1.43 -3.33
C PHE A 71 30.76 -0.48 -4.03
N LEU A 72 30.46 0.69 -3.43
CA LEU A 72 29.72 1.77 -4.08
C LEU A 72 30.66 2.50 -5.04
N LYS A 73 30.30 2.57 -6.33
CA LYS A 73 30.95 3.50 -7.27
C LYS A 73 30.37 4.90 -7.04
N ASP A 74 31.23 5.89 -6.88
CA ASP A 74 30.83 7.29 -6.70
C ASP A 74 29.87 7.76 -7.81
N LYS A 75 28.85 8.53 -7.42
CA LYS A 75 28.01 9.30 -8.35
C LYS A 75 28.82 10.47 -8.92
N ASP A 76 28.62 10.72 -10.20
CA ASP A 76 29.34 11.72 -11.01
C ASP A 76 29.33 13.13 -10.35
N PRO A 77 30.49 13.74 -10.05
CA PRO A 77 30.60 15.03 -9.34
C PRO A 77 29.93 16.22 -10.06
N VAL A 78 29.57 16.09 -11.33
CA VAL A 78 28.94 17.15 -12.14
C VAL A 78 27.52 17.52 -11.63
N GLY A 79 26.79 16.58 -11.03
CA GLY A 79 25.42 16.81 -10.55
C GLY A 79 25.32 17.71 -9.31
N ASP A 80 26.32 17.66 -8.42
CA ASP A 80 26.33 18.44 -7.17
C ASP A 80 26.67 19.93 -7.42
N GLU A 81 27.51 20.22 -8.41
CA GLU A 81 27.84 21.61 -8.77
C GLU A 81 26.67 22.30 -9.48
N TYR A 82 25.94 21.59 -10.36
CA TYR A 82 24.76 22.11 -11.02
C TYR A 82 23.61 22.39 -10.03
N GLY A 83 23.34 21.47 -9.10
CA GLY A 83 22.34 21.67 -8.05
C GLY A 83 22.62 22.89 -7.16
N LYS A 84 23.89 23.13 -6.81
CA LYS A 84 24.30 24.33 -6.05
C LYS A 84 24.06 25.63 -6.83
N LYS A 85 24.32 25.65 -8.14
CA LYS A 85 24.05 26.80 -9.01
C LYS A 85 22.55 27.11 -9.05
N VAL A 86 21.71 26.08 -9.19
CA VAL A 86 20.24 26.25 -9.23
C VAL A 86 19.70 26.80 -7.92
N ASN A 87 20.12 26.25 -6.78
CA ASN A 87 19.67 26.75 -5.47
C ASN A 87 20.07 28.22 -5.25
N LYS A 88 21.30 28.59 -5.63
CA LYS A 88 21.79 29.97 -5.55
C LYS A 88 21.03 30.92 -6.48
N PHE A 89 20.56 30.45 -7.64
CA PHE A 89 19.70 31.22 -8.53
C PHE A 89 18.32 31.46 -7.91
N LEU A 90 17.70 30.43 -7.33
CA LEU A 90 16.38 30.51 -6.70
C LEU A 90 16.36 31.48 -5.51
N GLU A 91 17.42 31.50 -4.71
CA GLU A 91 17.58 32.46 -3.59
C GLU A 91 17.53 33.93 -4.04
N GLN A 92 17.94 34.24 -5.27
CA GLN A 92 17.90 35.60 -5.81
C GLN A 92 16.51 35.99 -6.33
N VAL A 93 15.81 35.06 -6.98
CA VAL A 93 14.56 35.37 -7.70
C VAL A 93 13.30 35.20 -6.84
N ILE A 94 13.26 34.23 -5.93
CA ILE A 94 12.07 33.95 -5.09
C ILE A 94 11.62 35.17 -4.26
N PRO A 95 12.51 35.93 -3.59
CA PRO A 95 12.09 37.10 -2.81
C PRO A 95 11.46 38.21 -3.65
N GLN A 96 11.86 38.33 -4.92
CA GLN A 96 11.34 39.34 -5.86
C GLN A 96 9.96 38.91 -6.38
N ILE A 97 9.79 37.64 -6.74
CA ILE A 97 8.50 37.04 -7.12
C ILE A 97 7.48 37.19 -5.98
N ASN A 98 7.88 36.90 -4.74
CA ASN A 98 7.00 37.04 -3.56
C ASN A 98 6.57 38.50 -3.28
N LYS A 99 7.33 39.48 -3.80
CA LYS A 99 7.01 40.92 -3.73
C LYS A 99 6.30 41.43 -4.99
N GLU A 100 5.88 40.53 -5.89
CA GLU A 100 5.27 40.83 -7.19
C GLU A 100 6.17 41.72 -8.10
N GLN A 101 7.49 41.65 -7.91
CA GLN A 101 8.48 42.34 -8.74
C GLN A 101 9.00 41.38 -9.82
N GLU A 102 9.18 41.87 -11.05
CA GLU A 102 9.82 41.07 -12.10
C GLU A 102 11.31 40.88 -11.79
N PRO A 103 11.80 39.63 -11.61
CA PRO A 103 13.19 39.40 -11.26
C PRO A 103 14.14 39.68 -12.42
N ASP A 104 15.29 40.28 -12.13
CA ASP A 104 16.38 40.42 -13.11
C ASP A 104 17.08 39.06 -13.32
N ILE A 105 16.67 38.38 -14.38
CA ILE A 105 17.15 37.04 -14.76
C ILE A 105 18.64 37.06 -15.10
N ALA A 106 19.09 38.10 -15.81
CA ALA A 106 20.46 38.19 -16.29
C ALA A 106 21.44 38.34 -15.13
N GLU A 107 21.09 39.20 -14.16
CA GLU A 107 21.91 39.37 -12.97
C GLU A 107 21.86 38.16 -12.03
N ALA A 108 20.69 37.55 -11.84
CA ALA A 108 20.55 36.34 -11.04
C ALA A 108 21.33 35.15 -11.61
N ALA A 109 21.32 34.98 -12.94
CA ALA A 109 22.11 33.95 -13.64
C ALA A 109 23.62 34.20 -13.49
N ARG A 110 24.05 35.46 -13.59
CA ARG A 110 25.45 35.86 -13.41
C ARG A 110 25.96 35.59 -11.99
N ILE A 111 25.14 35.84 -10.96
CA ILE A 111 25.48 35.62 -9.55
C ILE A 111 25.52 34.12 -9.21
N SER A 112 24.62 33.34 -9.78
CA SER A 112 24.50 31.90 -9.54
C SER A 112 25.49 31.07 -10.37
N GLY A 113 25.99 31.62 -11.49
CA GLY A 113 26.81 30.90 -12.45
C GLY A 113 26.00 29.95 -13.34
N LEU A 114 24.67 30.14 -13.42
CA LEU A 114 23.82 29.42 -14.36
C LEU A 114 23.94 29.99 -15.77
N ASP A 115 23.79 29.11 -16.76
CA ASP A 115 23.57 29.53 -18.13
C ASP A 115 22.29 30.39 -18.23
N PRO A 116 22.32 31.55 -18.93
CA PRO A 116 21.17 32.45 -19.04
C PRO A 116 19.91 31.82 -19.65
N LEU A 117 20.04 30.86 -20.57
CA LEU A 117 18.89 30.17 -21.16
C LEU A 117 18.24 29.25 -20.12
N THR A 118 19.05 28.47 -19.40
CA THR A 118 18.58 27.61 -18.31
C THR A 118 17.94 28.42 -17.17
N ALA A 119 18.53 29.54 -16.78
CA ALA A 119 17.95 30.46 -15.80
C ALA A 119 16.57 31.01 -16.25
N THR A 120 16.44 31.33 -17.54
CA THR A 120 15.19 31.81 -18.14
C THR A 120 14.11 30.72 -18.16
N GLU A 121 14.48 29.48 -18.48
CA GLU A 121 13.56 28.33 -18.48
C GLU A 121 13.03 28.01 -17.07
N ILE A 122 13.92 28.03 -16.07
CA ILE A 122 13.56 27.83 -14.66
C ILE A 122 12.58 28.91 -14.21
N LEU A 123 12.86 30.18 -14.49
CA LEU A 123 11.98 31.26 -14.06
C LEU A 123 10.63 31.24 -14.81
N ASN A 124 10.61 30.94 -16.10
CA ASN A 124 9.38 30.83 -16.88
C ASN A 124 8.47 29.71 -16.35
N THR A 125 9.06 28.61 -15.88
CA THR A 125 8.32 27.51 -15.27
C THR A 125 7.68 27.95 -13.94
N ILE A 126 8.43 28.68 -13.11
CA ILE A 126 7.91 29.23 -11.84
C ILE A 126 6.81 30.28 -12.09
N MET A 127 7.03 31.22 -13.01
CA MET A 127 6.06 32.29 -13.30
C MET A 127 4.76 31.77 -13.93
N LYS A 128 4.80 30.67 -14.69
CA LYS A 128 3.59 29.97 -15.18
C LYS A 128 2.74 29.40 -14.04
N GLN A 129 3.36 28.99 -12.94
CA GLN A 129 2.66 28.48 -11.77
C GLN A 129 2.10 29.61 -10.88
N VAL A 130 2.77 30.78 -10.83
CA VAL A 130 2.35 31.94 -10.02
C VAL A 130 1.24 32.77 -10.69
N ARG A 131 1.17 32.84 -12.02
CA ARG A 131 0.20 33.67 -12.79
C ARG A 131 -1.13 32.97 -13.15
N MET A 132 -1.64 32.03 -12.33
CA MET A 132 -3.03 31.57 -12.50
C MET A 132 -4.04 32.62 -12.01
N PRO A 133 -5.16 32.87 -12.74
CA PRO A 133 -6.07 33.95 -12.39
C PRO A 133 -6.86 33.62 -11.11
N LYS A 134 -6.78 34.51 -10.11
CA LYS A 134 -7.64 34.46 -8.92
C LYS A 134 -9.10 34.72 -9.34
N THR A 135 -9.98 33.76 -9.08
CA THR A 135 -11.43 33.93 -9.18
C THR A 135 -11.90 34.99 -8.16
N PRO A 136 -12.79 35.91 -8.53
CA PRO A 136 -13.23 36.98 -7.63
C PRO A 136 -14.37 36.52 -6.71
N GLY A 137 -14.28 36.89 -5.43
CA GLY A 137 -15.45 37.04 -4.56
C GLY A 137 -15.50 36.14 -3.32
N SER A 138 -14.95 36.63 -2.20
CA SER A 138 -15.75 36.98 -1.01
C SER A 138 -14.81 37.53 0.08
N GLY A 139 -15.17 38.70 0.59
CA GLY A 139 -14.32 39.53 1.44
C GLY A 139 -14.06 38.94 2.83
N GLY A 140 -12.94 39.37 3.42
CA GLY A 140 -12.76 39.32 4.88
C GLY A 140 -13.61 40.40 5.58
N PRO A 141 -13.41 40.66 6.89
CA PRO A 141 -12.46 40.03 7.80
C PRO A 141 -13.06 39.63 9.18
N LYS A 142 -12.31 38.88 10.00
CA LYS A 142 -12.00 39.30 11.39
C LYS A 142 -10.88 38.46 12.03
N LYS A 143 -9.92 39.19 12.62
CA LYS A 143 -8.79 38.74 13.45
C LYS A 143 -9.27 38.07 14.74
N SER A 144 -8.54 37.06 15.22
CA SER A 144 -8.01 37.07 16.60
C SER A 144 -6.77 36.17 16.70
N MET A 145 -5.78 36.65 17.46
CA MET A 145 -4.53 35.99 17.79
C MET A 145 -4.73 35.01 18.94
N SER A 146 -4.02 33.88 18.93
CA SER A 146 -3.21 33.46 20.08
C SER A 146 -2.24 32.34 19.69
N LYS A 147 -0.94 32.60 19.90
CA LYS A 147 0.16 31.62 19.88
C LYS A 147 -0.03 30.54 20.95
N LYS A 148 0.32 29.30 20.61
CA LYS A 148 1.13 28.42 21.47
C LYS A 148 1.80 27.33 20.62
N GLU A 149 3.13 27.36 20.60
CA GLU A 149 4.02 26.30 20.13
C GLU A 149 4.15 25.21 21.21
N LYS A 150 4.18 23.93 20.81
CA LYS A 150 5.31 22.97 20.97
C LYS A 150 4.86 21.49 21.04
N GLY A 151 5.70 20.63 20.46
CA GLY A 151 5.75 19.17 20.57
C GLY A 151 5.22 18.51 19.30
N GLY A 152 6.04 18.06 18.35
CA GLY A 152 7.09 17.04 18.49
C GLY A 152 6.61 15.85 17.67
N ALA A 153 6.98 15.79 16.39
CA ALA A 153 6.46 14.82 15.43
C ALA A 153 7.32 13.55 15.48
N GLU A 154 6.71 12.43 15.87
CA GLU A 154 7.25 11.09 15.71
C GLU A 154 6.30 10.27 14.82
N SER A 155 6.90 9.50 13.91
CA SER A 155 6.30 8.80 12.78
C SER A 155 5.66 7.49 13.22
N GLY A 156 4.35 7.52 13.46
CA GLY A 156 3.48 6.35 13.48
C GLY A 156 2.91 6.09 12.08
N ILE A 157 2.85 4.82 11.69
CA ILE A 157 2.20 4.34 10.46
C ILE A 157 0.72 4.70 10.57
N ASN A 158 0.32 5.81 9.93
CA ASN A 158 -1.09 6.18 9.83
C ASN A 158 -1.73 5.31 8.75
N VAL A 159 -2.36 4.21 9.17
CA VAL A 159 -3.36 3.54 8.34
C VAL A 159 -4.38 4.60 7.93
N VAL A 160 -4.60 4.78 6.63
CA VAL A 160 -5.54 5.76 6.05
C VAL A 160 -6.98 5.41 6.48
N THR A 161 -7.33 5.71 7.72
CA THR A 161 -8.70 6.05 8.09
C THR A 161 -8.92 7.46 7.57
N GLY A 162 -9.91 7.66 6.70
CA GLY A 162 -10.22 8.96 6.12
C GLY A 162 -10.32 10.04 7.20
N ARG A 163 -9.24 10.81 7.38
CA ARG A 163 -9.26 12.05 8.16
C ARG A 163 -10.07 13.05 7.34
N LYS A 164 -11.20 13.45 7.90
CA LYS A 164 -12.06 14.54 7.39
C LYS A 164 -11.22 15.79 7.11
N GLU A 165 -11.00 16.09 5.84
CA GLU A 165 -11.03 17.47 5.40
C GLU A 165 -12.47 17.86 5.08
N LYS A 166 -12.85 19.06 5.52
CA LYS A 166 -14.18 19.64 5.27
C LYS A 166 -14.32 19.97 3.78
N SER A 167 -14.62 18.97 2.94
CA SER A 167 -15.21 19.19 1.63
C SER A 167 -16.68 18.72 1.68
N GLY A 168 -17.58 19.61 1.27
CA GLY A 168 -19.02 19.37 1.29
C GLY A 168 -19.41 18.37 0.22
N ALA A 169 -19.28 17.08 0.51
CA ALA A 169 -20.02 16.02 -0.18
C ALA A 169 -20.91 15.33 0.84
N VAL A 170 -22.20 15.68 0.80
CA VAL A 170 -23.23 15.01 1.59
C VAL A 170 -23.22 13.53 1.20
N ASN A 171 -22.96 12.67 2.18
CA ASN A 171 -23.04 11.21 2.05
C ASN A 171 -24.52 10.80 1.95
N GLU A 172 -25.15 11.14 0.83
CA GLU A 172 -26.54 10.79 0.49
C GLU A 172 -26.48 9.60 -0.47
N GLY A 173 -26.42 8.39 0.07
CA GLY A 173 -26.42 7.20 -0.80
C GLY A 173 -26.15 5.85 -0.16
N ASN A 174 -26.27 5.71 1.17
CA ASN A 174 -26.30 4.38 1.80
C ASN A 174 -27.73 3.81 1.91
N ALA A 175 -28.72 4.53 1.36
CA ALA A 175 -30.13 4.18 1.41
C ALA A 175 -30.52 2.92 0.62
N GLY A 176 -29.63 2.38 -0.23
CA GLY A 176 -29.90 1.23 -1.10
C GLY A 176 -29.60 -0.13 -0.47
N THR A 177 -28.54 -0.24 0.33
CA THR A 177 -27.99 -1.54 0.77
C THR A 177 -28.32 -1.88 2.23
N VAL A 178 -28.80 -0.92 3.02
CA VAL A 178 -29.33 -1.15 4.38
C VAL A 178 -30.79 -1.68 4.34
N LYS A 179 -31.32 -2.01 3.15
CA LYS A 179 -32.72 -2.44 2.93
C LYS A 179 -32.83 -3.89 2.44
N LYS A 180 -32.42 -4.81 3.31
CA LYS A 180 -32.97 -6.16 3.59
C LYS A 180 -31.80 -7.00 4.12
N VAL A 181 -32.07 -7.85 5.12
CA VAL A 181 -31.15 -8.87 5.66
C VAL A 181 -30.01 -8.36 6.55
N ALA A 182 -30.38 -7.96 7.76
CA ALA A 182 -29.67 -8.44 8.94
C ALA A 182 -30.69 -8.44 10.08
N GLU A 183 -31.17 -9.62 10.47
CA GLU A 183 -32.08 -9.72 11.59
C GLU A 183 -31.37 -9.17 12.84
N SER A 184 -32.06 -8.36 13.65
CA SER A 184 -31.53 -7.80 14.90
C SER A 184 -30.75 -8.81 15.77
N PRO A 185 -31.15 -10.10 15.87
CA PRO A 185 -30.39 -11.12 16.61
C PRO A 185 -28.99 -11.43 16.06
N LEU A 186 -28.79 -11.44 14.75
CA LEU A 186 -27.48 -11.73 14.16
C LEU A 186 -26.49 -10.60 14.45
N LEU A 187 -26.91 -9.36 14.19
CA LEU A 187 -26.13 -8.17 14.51
C LEU A 187 -25.82 -8.11 16.01
N ASN A 188 -26.80 -8.42 16.86
CA ASN A 188 -26.61 -8.47 18.30
C ASN A 188 -25.46 -9.41 18.69
N LYS A 189 -25.43 -10.65 18.17
CA LYS A 189 -24.34 -11.61 18.44
C LYS A 189 -22.97 -11.08 18.00
N ILE A 190 -22.87 -10.50 16.80
CA ILE A 190 -21.62 -9.96 16.26
C ILE A 190 -21.10 -8.83 17.15
N PHE A 191 -21.94 -7.85 17.48
CA PHE A 191 -21.52 -6.70 18.27
C PHE A 191 -21.32 -7.01 19.76
N LEU A 192 -22.01 -8.01 20.31
CA LEU A 192 -21.69 -8.54 21.64
C LEU A 192 -20.31 -9.20 21.65
N ALA A 193 -19.98 -10.02 20.65
CA ALA A 193 -18.65 -10.61 20.53
C ALA A 193 -17.56 -9.53 20.34
N ALA A 194 -17.83 -8.51 19.51
CA ALA A 194 -16.94 -7.36 19.37
C ALA A 194 -16.68 -6.64 20.70
N ASN A 195 -17.73 -6.44 21.51
CA ASN A 195 -17.58 -5.87 22.85
C ASN A 195 -16.74 -6.75 23.78
N VAL A 196 -16.90 -8.07 23.72
CA VAL A 196 -16.08 -9.00 24.51
C VAL A 196 -14.61 -8.88 24.10
N ILE A 197 -14.31 -8.92 22.80
CA ILE A 197 -12.95 -8.73 22.26
C ILE A 197 -12.37 -7.39 22.73
N CYS A 198 -13.14 -6.30 22.61
CA CYS A 198 -12.71 -4.98 23.06
C CYS A 198 -12.36 -4.94 24.56
N ASN A 199 -13.17 -5.61 25.39
CA ASN A 199 -12.93 -5.72 26.84
C ASN A 199 -11.72 -6.57 27.21
N MET A 200 -11.31 -7.52 26.35
CA MET A 200 -10.14 -8.34 26.57
C MET A 200 -8.83 -7.60 26.29
N GLU A 201 -8.89 -6.46 25.58
CA GLU A 201 -7.74 -5.64 25.21
C GLU A 201 -6.57 -6.47 24.62
N PRO A 202 -6.83 -7.30 23.58
CA PRO A 202 -5.87 -8.31 23.11
C PRO A 202 -4.54 -7.74 22.60
N TRP A 203 -4.53 -6.49 22.14
CA TRP A 203 -3.34 -5.75 21.74
C TRP A 203 -2.34 -5.51 22.89
N GLU A 204 -2.77 -5.64 24.15
CA GLU A 204 -1.88 -5.61 25.33
C GLU A 204 -1.06 -6.90 25.50
N GLY A 205 -1.34 -7.95 24.73
CA GLY A 205 -0.58 -9.21 24.77
C GLY A 205 -0.16 -9.77 23.42
N LEU A 206 -0.74 -9.28 22.32
CA LEU A 206 -0.53 -9.80 20.96
C LEU A 206 -0.03 -8.71 20.02
N TYR A 207 0.81 -9.14 19.09
CA TYR A 207 1.33 -8.34 17.98
C TYR A 207 0.57 -8.64 16.70
N GLU A 208 0.63 -7.73 15.73
CA GLU A 208 0.02 -7.91 14.41
C GLU A 208 0.55 -9.15 13.65
N THR A 209 1.76 -9.60 14.01
CA THR A 209 2.41 -10.80 13.48
C THR A 209 1.97 -12.11 14.14
N ASP A 210 1.23 -12.04 15.25
CA ASP A 210 0.70 -13.19 15.99
C ASP A 210 -0.54 -13.79 15.31
N ILE A 211 -0.38 -14.19 14.06
CA ILE A 211 -1.46 -14.61 13.18
C ILE A 211 -1.91 -16.03 13.47
N PHE A 212 -3.22 -16.26 13.52
CA PHE A 212 -3.84 -17.58 13.59
C PHE A 212 -5.01 -17.71 12.62
N GLY A 213 -5.35 -18.93 12.22
CA GLY A 213 -6.45 -19.17 11.28
C GLY A 213 -7.72 -19.66 11.94
N ILE A 214 -8.86 -19.37 11.31
CA ILE A 214 -10.16 -19.97 11.61
C ILE A 214 -10.76 -20.46 10.29
N ARG A 215 -11.02 -21.76 10.18
CA ARG A 215 -11.66 -22.36 9.02
C ARG A 215 -13.15 -22.49 9.26
N MET A 216 -13.95 -21.80 8.46
CA MET A 216 -15.40 -21.77 8.61
C MET A 216 -16.04 -23.09 8.16
N PRO A 217 -16.97 -23.66 8.93
CA PRO A 217 -17.59 -24.97 8.64
C PRO A 217 -18.35 -25.01 7.33
N VAL A 218 -19.03 -23.91 6.96
CA VAL A 218 -19.98 -23.89 5.85
C VAL A 218 -19.26 -23.63 4.53
N SER A 219 -18.47 -22.55 4.45
CA SER A 219 -17.73 -22.21 3.22
C SER A 219 -16.43 -23.00 3.04
N GLY A 220 -15.87 -23.56 4.11
CA GLY A 220 -14.49 -24.08 4.12
C GLY A 220 -13.42 -22.97 4.05
N GLN A 221 -13.83 -21.70 3.97
CA GLN A 221 -12.93 -20.55 3.90
C GLN A 221 -12.13 -20.46 5.19
N THR A 222 -10.81 -20.30 5.05
CA THR A 222 -9.94 -19.96 6.19
C THR A 222 -9.79 -18.44 6.25
N TRP A 223 -10.05 -17.86 7.41
CA TRP A 223 -9.77 -16.46 7.73
C TRP A 223 -8.54 -16.41 8.64
N TYR A 224 -7.55 -15.60 8.27
CA TYR A 224 -6.31 -15.42 9.03
C TYR A 224 -6.40 -14.14 9.85
N ILE A 225 -6.37 -14.28 11.16
CA ILE A 225 -6.67 -13.23 12.12
C ILE A 225 -5.37 -12.58 12.58
N SER A 226 -5.31 -11.26 12.50
CA SER A 226 -4.26 -10.41 13.05
C SER A 226 -4.87 -9.44 14.08
N VAL A 227 -4.15 -9.24 15.19
CA VAL A 227 -4.53 -8.30 16.26
C VAL A 227 -3.66 -7.06 16.14
N MET A 228 -4.28 -5.91 15.85
CA MET A 228 -3.61 -4.63 15.65
C MET A 228 -3.81 -3.71 16.86
N GLY A 229 -2.87 -2.79 17.04
CA GLY A 229 -3.03 -1.69 18.00
C GLY A 229 -2.11 -1.73 19.22
N ARG A 230 -1.04 -2.53 19.20
CA ARG A 230 -0.03 -2.59 20.27
C ARG A 230 0.51 -1.22 20.70
N ASN A 231 0.63 -0.30 19.74
CA ASN A 231 1.13 1.07 19.96
C ASN A 231 0.01 2.08 20.31
N GLY A 232 -1.24 1.62 20.50
CA GLY A 232 -2.38 2.44 20.91
C GLY A 232 -2.96 3.37 19.83
N GLU A 233 -2.42 3.36 18.60
CA GLU A 233 -2.86 4.25 17.53
C GLU A 233 -4.11 3.74 16.80
N PHE A 234 -4.21 2.42 16.58
CA PHE A 234 -5.31 1.81 15.83
C PHE A 234 -5.63 0.39 16.35
N MET A 235 -6.62 0.27 17.23
CA MET A 235 -7.04 -1.00 17.83
C MET A 235 -8.04 -1.71 16.92
N ALA A 236 -7.65 -2.86 16.37
CA ALA A 236 -8.49 -3.60 15.44
C ALA A 236 -8.18 -5.11 15.41
N ILE A 237 -9.15 -5.87 14.92
CA ILE A 237 -8.97 -7.23 14.44
C ILE A 237 -9.10 -7.21 12.92
N ALA A 238 -8.01 -7.57 12.23
CA ALA A 238 -8.05 -7.82 10.80
C ALA A 238 -8.22 -9.32 10.56
N ALA A 239 -9.13 -9.70 9.67
CA ALA A 239 -9.32 -11.08 9.24
C ALA A 239 -9.09 -11.19 7.73
N TYR A 240 -7.91 -11.66 7.34
CA TYR A 240 -7.50 -11.82 5.94
C TYR A 240 -8.15 -13.04 5.31
N LYS A 241 -8.80 -12.85 4.15
CA LYS A 241 -9.60 -13.89 3.50
C LYS A 241 -8.72 -14.85 2.72
N GLY A 242 -8.56 -16.06 3.25
CA GLY A 242 -7.85 -17.14 2.56
C GLY A 242 -6.37 -16.88 2.38
N ILE A 243 -5.75 -17.76 1.60
CA ILE A 243 -4.31 -17.66 1.31
C ILE A 243 -3.97 -16.38 0.53
N GLU A 244 -4.90 -15.88 -0.29
CA GLU A 244 -4.74 -14.60 -1.00
C GLU A 244 -4.63 -13.43 -0.04
N GLY A 245 -5.54 -13.32 0.93
CA GLY A 245 -5.49 -12.28 1.95
C GLY A 245 -4.21 -12.37 2.78
N LEU A 246 -3.81 -13.58 3.19
CA LEU A 246 -2.60 -13.80 3.99
C LEU A 246 -1.32 -13.45 3.23
N ALA A 247 -1.20 -13.90 1.97
CA ALA A 247 -0.07 -13.57 1.11
C ALA A 247 0.01 -12.06 0.85
N GLY A 248 -1.14 -11.41 0.63
CA GLY A 248 -1.22 -9.96 0.48
C GLY A 248 -0.76 -9.20 1.72
N PHE A 249 -1.15 -9.66 2.92
CA PHE A 249 -0.66 -9.10 4.18
C PHE A 249 0.86 -9.21 4.30
N TYR A 250 1.42 -10.41 4.11
CA TYR A 250 2.88 -10.60 4.21
C TYR A 250 3.63 -9.79 3.15
N SER A 251 3.11 -9.69 1.93
CA SER A 251 3.70 -8.86 0.88
C SER A 251 3.77 -7.39 1.29
N ILE A 252 2.73 -6.84 1.91
CA ILE A 252 2.75 -5.47 2.44
C ILE A 252 3.75 -5.35 3.58
N GLN A 253 3.74 -6.30 4.53
CA GLN A 253 4.62 -6.26 5.70
C GLN A 253 6.11 -6.32 5.31
N GLU A 254 6.47 -7.18 4.35
CA GLU A 254 7.84 -7.33 3.87
C GLU A 254 8.35 -6.14 3.05
N ASN A 255 7.43 -5.37 2.45
CA ASN A 255 7.74 -4.25 1.56
C ASN A 255 7.21 -2.91 2.10
N ALA A 256 7.03 -2.80 3.42
CA ALA A 256 6.34 -1.67 4.06
C ALA A 256 6.93 -0.29 3.72
N ASP A 257 8.21 -0.22 3.38
CA ASP A 257 8.91 1.02 3.00
C ASP A 257 8.72 1.41 1.51
N THR A 258 8.26 0.48 0.66
CA THR A 258 8.21 0.67 -0.80
C THR A 258 6.80 0.54 -1.38
N VAL A 259 5.90 -0.18 -0.72
CA VAL A 259 4.50 -0.26 -1.16
C VAL A 259 3.71 0.98 -0.74
N ALA A 260 2.80 1.41 -1.60
CA ALA A 260 1.87 2.48 -1.24
C ALA A 260 0.99 2.05 -0.05
N GLU A 261 0.66 2.99 0.85
CA GLU A 261 -0.26 2.77 1.98
C GLU A 261 -1.62 2.21 1.52
N THR A 262 -2.02 2.55 0.30
CA THR A 262 -3.28 2.13 -0.33
C THR A 262 -3.27 0.66 -0.75
N SER A 263 -2.12 -0.03 -0.71
CA SER A 263 -2.00 -1.44 -1.09
C SER A 263 -2.93 -2.34 -0.28
N ILE A 264 -3.20 -2.00 0.97
CA ILE A 264 -4.14 -2.73 1.83
C ILE A 264 -5.56 -2.79 1.25
N LEU A 265 -5.95 -1.82 0.42
CA LEU A 265 -7.25 -1.78 -0.29
C LEU A 265 -7.33 -2.78 -1.45
N THR A 266 -6.24 -3.48 -1.77
CA THR A 266 -6.18 -4.56 -2.77
C THR A 266 -6.07 -5.95 -2.14
N VAL A 267 -5.97 -6.02 -0.80
CA VAL A 267 -5.92 -7.28 -0.05
C VAL A 267 -7.33 -7.60 0.46
N PRO A 268 -7.90 -8.78 0.14
CA PRO A 268 -9.24 -9.14 0.61
C PRO A 268 -9.23 -9.45 2.11
N HIS A 269 -9.92 -8.64 2.91
CA HIS A 269 -10.00 -8.83 4.36
C HIS A 269 -11.24 -8.19 4.98
N LEU A 270 -11.54 -8.60 6.21
CA LEU A 270 -12.47 -7.91 7.10
C LEU A 270 -11.68 -7.11 8.13
N LEU A 271 -12.25 -6.00 8.57
CA LEU A 271 -11.70 -5.17 9.61
C LEU A 271 -12.77 -4.87 10.66
N LEU A 272 -12.52 -5.31 11.89
CA LEU A 272 -13.28 -4.91 13.06
C LEU A 272 -12.42 -3.94 13.87
N SER A 273 -12.65 -2.64 13.71
CA SER A 273 -11.90 -1.58 14.41
C SER A 273 -12.68 -1.02 15.58
N PHE A 274 -11.97 -0.53 16.60
CA PHE A 274 -12.55 0.10 17.78
C PHE A 274 -12.18 1.58 17.81
N ASN A 275 -13.20 2.44 17.78
CA ASN A 275 -13.04 3.85 17.47
C ASN A 275 -13.70 4.76 18.52
N ASP A 276 -13.47 6.06 18.36
CA ASP A 276 -14.29 7.08 18.98
C ASP A 276 -15.64 7.20 18.27
N ARG A 277 -16.69 7.53 19.04
CA ARG A 277 -18.06 7.63 18.52
C ARG A 277 -18.17 8.60 17.35
N GLU A 278 -17.37 9.66 17.39
CA GLU A 278 -17.33 10.76 16.43
C GLU A 278 -16.74 10.36 15.08
N LEU A 279 -15.99 9.24 15.04
CA LEU A 279 -15.38 8.67 13.84
C LEU A 279 -16.33 7.73 13.08
N LEU A 280 -17.40 7.25 13.73
CA LEU A 280 -18.42 6.43 13.05
C LEU A 280 -19.33 7.32 12.20
N ASP A 281 -19.63 6.85 10.98
CA ASP A 281 -20.58 7.52 10.12
C ASP A 281 -22.04 7.32 10.59
N LYS A 282 -23.02 7.81 9.83
CA LYS A 282 -24.44 7.68 10.21
C LYS A 282 -24.93 6.24 10.11
N ASP A 283 -24.42 5.47 9.16
CA ASP A 283 -24.88 4.12 8.86
C ASP A 283 -24.26 3.12 9.82
N ASP A 284 -22.98 3.28 10.17
CA ASP A 284 -22.30 2.53 11.23
C ASP A 284 -23.08 2.65 12.56
N ARG A 285 -23.47 3.87 12.92
CA ARG A 285 -24.26 4.15 14.13
C ARG A 285 -25.66 3.52 14.07
N GLU A 286 -26.27 3.48 12.89
CA GLU A 286 -27.59 2.88 12.71
C GLU A 286 -27.53 1.35 12.78
N VAL A 287 -26.49 0.73 12.21
CA VAL A 287 -26.23 -0.71 12.35
C VAL A 287 -26.03 -1.08 13.81
N LEU A 288 -25.21 -0.33 14.56
CA LEU A 288 -25.01 -0.56 15.98
C LEU A 288 -26.30 -0.36 16.78
N ARG A 289 -27.12 0.64 16.45
CA ARG A 289 -28.44 0.85 17.08
C ARG A 289 -29.36 -0.35 16.86
N LYS A 290 -29.41 -0.89 15.63
CA LYS A 290 -30.24 -2.06 15.27
C LYS A 290 -29.78 -3.36 15.92
N SER A 291 -28.51 -3.47 16.28
CA SER A 291 -27.99 -4.62 17.05
C SER A 291 -28.52 -4.65 18.49
N GLY A 292 -28.99 -3.52 19.02
CA GLY A 292 -29.43 -3.39 20.41
C GLY A 292 -28.29 -3.40 21.44
N VAL A 293 -27.03 -3.43 20.99
CA VAL A 293 -25.86 -3.41 21.87
C VAL A 293 -25.55 -1.99 22.31
N THR A 294 -25.40 -1.79 23.63
CA THR A 294 -24.96 -0.50 24.17
C THR A 294 -23.44 -0.48 24.27
N VAL A 295 -22.82 0.59 23.77
CA VAL A 295 -21.37 0.82 23.83
C VAL A 295 -21.10 2.14 24.54
N ARG A 296 -20.10 2.15 25.41
CA ARG A 296 -19.67 3.33 26.18
C ARG A 296 -18.14 3.37 26.25
N GLY A 297 -17.59 4.57 26.37
CA GLY A 297 -16.15 4.80 26.47
C GLY A 297 -15.52 5.24 25.15
N LYS A 298 -14.37 5.93 25.28
CA LYS A 298 -13.53 6.40 24.18
C LYS A 298 -12.77 5.22 23.56
N GLY A 299 -12.65 5.15 22.24
CA GLY A 299 -11.92 4.07 21.54
C GLY A 299 -12.59 2.70 21.59
N ARG A 300 -13.90 2.62 21.90
CA ARG A 300 -14.61 1.36 22.12
C ARG A 300 -15.72 1.08 21.12
N TRP A 301 -16.00 2.02 20.21
CA TRP A 301 -17.11 1.91 19.27
C TRP A 301 -16.71 1.00 18.11
N PRO A 302 -17.31 -0.20 17.99
CA PRO A 302 -16.93 -1.14 16.95
C PRO A 302 -17.43 -0.65 15.60
N ARG A 303 -16.56 -0.73 14.60
CA ARG A 303 -16.85 -0.50 13.20
C ARG A 303 -16.41 -1.72 12.41
N LEU A 304 -17.30 -2.23 11.57
CA LEU A 304 -17.10 -3.48 10.84
C LEU A 304 -17.13 -3.18 9.33
N GLU A 305 -16.03 -3.48 8.67
CA GLU A 305 -15.82 -3.22 7.25
C GLU A 305 -15.31 -4.47 6.54
N GLU A 306 -15.80 -4.72 5.34
CA GLU A 306 -15.26 -5.68 4.37
C GLU A 306 -14.54 -4.91 3.27
N ILE A 307 -13.28 -5.29 3.05
CA ILE A 307 -12.44 -4.76 2.00
C ILE A 307 -12.49 -5.76 0.85
N ILE A 308 -13.25 -5.40 -0.17
CA ILE A 308 -13.25 -6.08 -1.46
C ILE A 308 -12.21 -5.36 -2.33
N PRO A 309 -11.20 -6.07 -2.87
CA PRO A 309 -10.09 -5.43 -3.60
C PRO A 309 -10.55 -4.46 -4.69
N GLY A 310 -10.07 -3.21 -4.60
CA GLY A 310 -10.41 -2.12 -5.54
C GLY A 310 -11.71 -1.36 -5.22
N PHE A 311 -12.51 -1.83 -4.26
CA PHE A 311 -13.75 -1.16 -3.85
C PHE A 311 -13.56 -0.37 -2.56
N VAL A 312 -14.43 0.60 -2.33
CA VAL A 312 -14.46 1.34 -1.06
C VAL A 312 -14.89 0.39 0.05
N PRO A 313 -14.18 0.35 1.21
CA PRO A 313 -14.58 -0.46 2.36
C PRO A 313 -16.03 -0.19 2.74
N ALA A 314 -16.78 -1.26 2.97
CA ALA A 314 -18.21 -1.18 3.22
C ALA A 314 -18.64 -2.22 4.25
N PHE A 315 -19.86 -2.09 4.78
CA PHE A 315 -20.41 -3.12 5.66
C PHE A 315 -20.48 -4.49 4.94
N PRO A 316 -20.14 -5.62 5.61
CA PRO A 316 -20.02 -6.91 4.94
C PRO A 316 -21.33 -7.39 4.30
N GLY A 317 -21.22 -8.16 3.22
CA GLY A 317 -22.37 -8.81 2.55
C GLY A 317 -23.01 -9.93 3.37
N GLU A 318 -24.21 -10.38 2.97
CA GLU A 318 -24.99 -11.40 3.70
C GLU A 318 -24.21 -12.69 3.98
N ASP A 319 -23.52 -13.24 2.98
CA ASP A 319 -22.74 -14.48 3.13
C ASP A 319 -21.63 -14.32 4.16
N THR A 320 -20.89 -13.21 4.12
CA THR A 320 -19.83 -12.90 5.08
C THR A 320 -20.40 -12.65 6.48
N LEU A 321 -21.53 -11.92 6.59
CA LEU A 321 -22.20 -11.65 7.86
C LEU A 321 -22.67 -12.92 8.57
N ALA A 322 -23.10 -13.94 7.82
CA ALA A 322 -23.55 -15.21 8.37
C ALA A 322 -22.43 -15.99 9.09
N GLU A 323 -21.18 -15.81 8.66
CA GLU A 323 -20.00 -16.47 9.22
C GLU A 323 -19.43 -15.78 10.47
N LEU A 324 -19.61 -14.45 10.58
CA LEU A 324 -18.99 -13.63 11.62
C LEU A 324 -19.24 -14.09 13.07
N PRO A 325 -20.44 -14.51 13.50
CA PRO A 325 -20.65 -14.93 14.88
C PRO A 325 -19.73 -16.09 15.28
N GLY A 326 -19.64 -17.13 14.43
CA GLY A 326 -18.80 -18.30 14.69
C GLY A 326 -17.32 -17.96 14.60
N MET A 327 -16.93 -17.08 13.67
CA MET A 327 -15.56 -16.60 13.57
C MET A 327 -15.15 -15.83 14.84
N LEU A 328 -15.93 -14.83 15.26
CA LEU A 328 -15.61 -13.99 16.42
C LEU A 328 -15.63 -14.79 17.73
N GLU A 329 -16.48 -15.80 17.86
CA GLU A 329 -16.45 -16.73 19.00
C GLU A 329 -15.09 -17.46 19.08
N GLN A 330 -14.57 -17.93 17.95
CA GLN A 330 -13.25 -18.57 17.91
C GLN A 330 -12.10 -17.57 18.10
N VAL A 331 -12.24 -16.32 17.63
CA VAL A 331 -11.28 -15.25 17.94
C VAL A 331 -11.17 -15.06 19.45
N ILE A 332 -12.30 -14.91 20.15
CA ILE A 332 -12.35 -14.79 21.61
C ILE A 332 -11.67 -16.00 22.28
N TRP A 333 -11.99 -17.22 21.83
CA TRP A 333 -11.40 -18.43 22.39
C TRP A 333 -9.87 -18.44 22.26
N VAL A 334 -9.34 -18.12 21.06
CA VAL A 334 -7.88 -18.12 20.83
C VAL A 334 -7.20 -17.05 21.67
N ILE A 335 -7.73 -15.83 21.71
CA ILE A 335 -7.19 -14.75 22.55
C ILE A 335 -7.19 -15.15 24.03
N PHE A 336 -8.24 -15.81 24.52
CA PHE A 336 -8.28 -16.27 25.91
C PHE A 336 -7.20 -17.32 26.19
N GLU A 337 -7.00 -18.26 25.26
CA GLU A 337 -6.01 -19.32 25.43
C GLU A 337 -4.57 -18.81 25.36
N THR A 338 -4.27 -17.73 24.62
CA THR A 338 -2.91 -17.16 24.59
C THR A 338 -2.48 -16.62 25.94
N VAL A 339 -3.43 -16.11 26.75
CA VAL A 339 -3.18 -15.66 28.13
C VAL A 339 -2.76 -16.84 29.02
N SER A 340 -3.45 -17.98 28.88
CA SER A 340 -3.19 -19.17 29.72
C SER A 340 -2.03 -20.03 29.22
N LYS A 341 -1.72 -19.98 27.93
CA LYS A 341 -0.70 -20.80 27.25
C LYS A 341 0.10 -19.93 26.28
N PRO A 342 1.13 -19.21 26.77
CA PRO A 342 2.05 -18.47 25.92
C PRO A 342 2.63 -19.38 24.83
N GLY A 343 2.57 -18.93 23.57
CA GLY A 343 3.06 -19.68 22.41
C GLY A 343 2.07 -20.66 21.77
N ILE A 344 0.81 -20.74 22.22
CA ILE A 344 -0.21 -21.62 21.60
C ILE A 344 -0.43 -21.35 20.09
N LEU A 345 -0.06 -20.16 19.59
CA LEU A 345 -0.25 -19.79 18.19
C LEU A 345 0.73 -20.47 17.24
N ARG A 346 1.84 -21.02 17.78
CA ARG A 346 2.91 -21.63 17.00
C ARG A 346 3.26 -23.00 17.55
N LYS A 347 3.61 -23.92 16.66
CA LYS A 347 4.19 -25.21 17.02
C LYS A 347 5.32 -25.56 16.08
N LYS A 348 6.49 -25.80 16.65
CA LYS A 348 7.64 -26.28 15.88
C LYS A 348 7.42 -27.73 15.47
N GLY A 349 7.38 -27.98 14.16
CA GLY A 349 7.31 -29.31 13.56
C GLY A 349 8.65 -29.71 12.93
N ARG A 350 8.69 -30.91 12.33
CA ARG A 350 9.84 -31.37 11.52
C ARG A 350 10.01 -30.55 10.24
N ASP A 351 8.90 -30.05 9.69
CA ASP A 351 8.84 -29.30 8.43
C ASP A 351 8.80 -27.78 8.66
N GLY A 352 9.36 -27.30 9.78
CA GLY A 352 9.32 -25.88 10.16
C GLY A 352 8.23 -25.52 11.16
N GLU A 353 8.03 -24.20 11.35
CA GLU A 353 7.03 -23.66 12.27
C GLU A 353 5.63 -23.71 11.65
N LYS A 354 4.65 -24.17 12.42
CA LYS A 354 3.24 -24.28 12.00
C LYS A 354 2.36 -23.34 12.82
N MET A 355 1.40 -22.70 12.19
CA MET A 355 0.44 -21.81 12.85
C MET A 355 -0.79 -22.57 13.36
N LEU A 356 -1.38 -22.07 14.44
CA LEU A 356 -2.67 -22.53 14.92
C LEU A 356 -3.78 -22.19 13.91
N ILE A 357 -4.55 -23.20 13.51
CA ILE A 357 -5.81 -23.08 12.77
C ILE A 357 -6.92 -23.72 13.61
N ARG A 358 -7.97 -22.96 13.93
CA ARG A 358 -9.21 -23.48 14.50
C ARG A 358 -10.05 -24.07 13.39
N ILE A 359 -10.36 -25.36 13.50
CA ILE A 359 -11.18 -26.06 12.53
C ILE A 359 -12.39 -26.69 13.23
N SER A 360 -13.53 -26.68 12.57
CA SER A 360 -14.73 -27.35 13.01
C SER A 360 -14.84 -28.76 12.43
N SER A 361 -15.47 -29.66 13.17
CA SER A 361 -15.90 -30.97 12.71
C SER A 361 -17.33 -31.26 13.16
N GLY A 362 -18.03 -32.17 12.49
CA GLY A 362 -19.41 -32.52 12.80
C GLY A 362 -20.43 -31.59 12.14
N ASP A 363 -21.61 -31.47 12.76
CA ASP A 363 -22.75 -30.70 12.25
C ASP A 363 -22.41 -29.20 12.16
N PRO A 364 -22.54 -28.56 10.98
CA PRO A 364 -22.35 -27.11 10.82
C PRO A 364 -23.24 -26.25 11.73
N ALA A 365 -24.39 -26.75 12.18
CA ALA A 365 -25.26 -26.04 13.12
C ALA A 365 -24.73 -26.07 14.57
N LYS A 366 -23.87 -27.05 14.90
CA LYS A 366 -23.22 -27.21 16.22
C LYS A 366 -21.78 -27.72 16.04
N PRO A 367 -20.89 -26.90 15.47
CA PRO A 367 -19.54 -27.34 15.11
C PRO A 367 -18.73 -27.70 16.36
N ALA A 368 -18.13 -28.88 16.37
CA ALA A 368 -17.13 -29.27 17.35
C ALA A 368 -15.76 -28.72 16.91
N TRP A 369 -15.31 -27.66 17.57
CA TRP A 369 -14.06 -26.98 17.26
C TRP A 369 -12.83 -27.66 17.87
N LYS A 370 -11.76 -27.76 17.08
CA LYS A 370 -10.45 -28.28 17.51
C LYS A 370 -9.31 -27.43 16.97
N SER A 371 -8.17 -27.50 17.65
CA SER A 371 -6.92 -26.87 17.23
C SER A 371 -6.16 -27.81 16.29
N GLN A 372 -5.79 -27.32 15.11
CA GLN A 372 -4.84 -27.95 14.21
C GLN A 372 -3.65 -27.00 14.01
N TYR A 373 -2.47 -27.55 13.72
CA TYR A 373 -1.29 -26.75 13.37
C TYR A 373 -0.92 -27.04 11.92
N GLU A 374 -0.99 -26.01 11.09
CA GLU A 374 -0.76 -26.09 9.64
C GLU A 374 0.26 -25.03 9.23
N ALA A 375 1.01 -25.30 8.17
CA ALA A 375 1.81 -24.29 7.47
C ALA A 375 1.00 -23.87 6.24
N PRO A 376 0.49 -22.62 6.14
CA PRO A 376 -0.19 -22.17 4.94
C PRO A 376 0.78 -22.17 3.76
N ASP A 377 0.32 -22.66 2.62
CA ASP A 377 1.12 -22.80 1.42
C ASP A 377 1.24 -21.47 0.66
N ILE A 378 1.93 -20.51 1.27
CA ILE A 378 2.12 -19.15 0.72
C ILE A 378 3.14 -19.19 -0.42
N GLU A 379 4.20 -19.99 -0.29
CA GLU A 379 5.29 -20.06 -1.27
C GLU A 379 4.82 -20.57 -2.63
N ASN A 380 3.86 -21.52 -2.65
CA ASN A 380 3.27 -22.01 -3.90
C ASN A 380 1.99 -21.25 -4.30
N PHE A 381 1.53 -20.31 -3.48
CA PHE A 381 0.37 -19.49 -3.83
C PHE A 381 0.74 -18.52 -4.95
N SER A 382 0.08 -18.71 -6.10
CA SER A 382 0.11 -17.75 -7.19
C SER A 382 -1.31 -17.52 -7.69
N LYS A 383 -1.72 -16.25 -7.74
CA LYS A 383 -2.99 -15.88 -8.36
C LYS A 383 -2.85 -16.05 -9.88
N LYS A 384 -3.71 -16.89 -10.46
CA LYS A 384 -3.69 -17.17 -11.90
C LYS A 384 -4.53 -16.13 -12.64
N TYR A 385 -3.93 -15.51 -13.64
CA TYR A 385 -4.59 -14.55 -14.53
C TYR A 385 -4.71 -15.13 -15.93
N THR A 386 -5.84 -14.86 -16.59
CA THR A 386 -6.03 -15.16 -18.01
C THR A 386 -6.07 -13.84 -18.79
N PRO A 387 -4.91 -13.27 -19.17
CA PRO A 387 -4.90 -11.97 -19.83
C PRO A 387 -5.64 -12.02 -21.17
N LYS A 388 -6.40 -10.96 -21.44
CA LYS A 388 -7.28 -10.81 -22.59
C LYS A 388 -6.76 -9.68 -23.46
N CYS A 389 -6.72 -9.92 -24.76
CA CYS A 389 -6.44 -8.89 -25.75
C CYS A 389 -7.05 -9.26 -27.08
N ASN A 390 -7.84 -8.35 -27.65
CA ASN A 390 -8.38 -8.48 -28.99
C ASN A 390 -7.26 -8.58 -30.03
N PRO A 391 -7.22 -9.63 -30.87
CA PRO A 391 -6.22 -9.77 -31.94
C PRO A 391 -6.18 -8.59 -32.92
N GLY A 392 -7.31 -7.92 -33.17
CA GLY A 392 -7.37 -6.76 -34.03
C GLY A 392 -6.60 -5.55 -33.48
N ILE A 393 -6.56 -5.37 -32.16
CA ILE A 393 -5.76 -4.31 -31.52
C ILE A 393 -4.27 -4.60 -31.67
N ILE A 394 -3.86 -5.86 -31.47
CA ILE A 394 -2.48 -6.32 -31.67
C ILE A 394 -2.02 -6.03 -33.10
N GLU A 395 -2.84 -6.41 -34.09
CA GLU A 395 -2.53 -6.19 -35.51
C GLU A 395 -2.48 -4.69 -35.85
N ALA A 396 -3.39 -3.88 -35.30
CA ALA A 396 -3.39 -2.45 -35.51
C ALA A 396 -2.11 -1.79 -34.97
N VAL A 397 -1.64 -2.17 -33.78
CA VAL A 397 -0.38 -1.65 -33.22
C VAL A 397 0.81 -2.10 -34.07
N ALA A 398 0.79 -3.35 -34.54
CA ALA A 398 1.85 -3.88 -35.40
C ALA A 398 2.01 -3.12 -36.73
N LYS A 399 0.95 -2.47 -37.22
CA LYS A 399 0.94 -1.65 -38.45
C LYS A 399 1.40 -0.20 -38.25
N LEU A 400 1.49 0.27 -37.00
CA LEU A 400 1.96 1.63 -36.74
C LEU A 400 3.42 1.81 -37.14
N LYS A 401 3.78 3.04 -37.51
CA LYS A 401 5.17 3.38 -37.85
C LYS A 401 6.05 3.21 -36.60
N PRO A 402 7.15 2.44 -36.67
CA PRO A 402 8.08 2.29 -35.55
C PRO A 402 8.83 3.60 -35.30
N VAL A 403 9.01 3.94 -34.03
CA VAL A 403 9.78 5.10 -33.57
C VAL A 403 10.71 4.66 -32.43
N LEU A 404 11.93 5.22 -32.40
CA LEU A 404 12.93 4.96 -31.35
C LEU A 404 12.59 5.72 -30.06
N VAL A 405 11.44 5.39 -29.47
CA VAL A 405 10.97 5.89 -28.18
C VAL A 405 10.80 4.71 -27.24
N THR A 406 11.14 4.93 -25.97
CA THR A 406 10.89 4.00 -24.87
C THR A 406 9.77 4.55 -24.01
N ILE A 407 8.71 3.77 -23.83
CA ILE A 407 7.61 4.11 -22.93
C ILE A 407 7.80 3.37 -21.61
N GLN A 408 7.81 4.08 -20.49
CA GLN A 408 7.65 3.49 -19.16
C GLN A 408 6.16 3.40 -18.84
N THR A 409 5.70 2.26 -18.34
CA THR A 409 4.29 2.08 -18.00
C THR A 409 4.07 1.47 -16.63
N ASP A 410 3.00 1.92 -15.99
CA ASP A 410 2.56 1.42 -14.71
C ASP A 410 1.03 1.48 -14.56
N LEU A 411 0.50 0.75 -13.58
CA LEU A 411 -0.92 0.72 -13.22
C LEU A 411 -1.06 0.96 -11.71
N VAL A 412 -1.56 2.13 -11.34
CA VAL A 412 -1.63 2.55 -9.93
C VAL A 412 -3.06 2.70 -9.44
N LEU A 413 -3.33 2.25 -8.22
CA LEU A 413 -4.59 2.53 -7.53
C LEU A 413 -4.65 4.00 -7.14
N ILE A 414 -5.72 4.69 -7.52
CA ILE A 414 -5.96 6.08 -7.14
C ILE A 414 -6.80 6.13 -5.85
N PRO A 415 -6.30 6.68 -4.74
CA PRO A 415 -7.01 6.74 -3.45
C PRO A 415 -8.11 7.82 -3.39
N ALA A 416 -8.64 8.22 -4.54
CA ALA A 416 -9.77 9.13 -4.64
C ALA A 416 -11.02 8.31 -5.01
N PRO A 417 -11.88 7.96 -4.04
CA PRO A 417 -13.01 7.09 -4.31
C PRO A 417 -14.02 7.75 -5.23
N VAL A 418 -14.48 6.99 -6.22
CA VAL A 418 -15.54 7.37 -7.15
C VAL A 418 -16.80 6.58 -6.81
N LYS A 419 -17.95 7.25 -6.83
CA LYS A 419 -19.25 6.61 -6.62
C LYS A 419 -20.24 7.05 -7.67
N GLU A 420 -20.57 6.13 -8.57
CA GLU A 420 -21.68 6.31 -9.50
C GLU A 420 -23.02 6.04 -8.82
N LYS A 421 -24.08 6.69 -9.32
CA LYS A 421 -25.42 6.54 -8.76
C LYS A 421 -25.89 5.09 -8.86
N GLY A 422 -26.16 4.45 -7.73
CA GLY A 422 -26.68 3.08 -7.66
C GLY A 422 -25.62 1.99 -7.74
N LYS A 423 -24.32 2.33 -7.82
CA LYS A 423 -23.21 1.37 -7.77
C LYS A 423 -22.44 1.44 -6.45
N LYS A 424 -21.62 0.41 -6.20
CA LYS A 424 -20.65 0.43 -5.11
C LYS A 424 -19.60 1.51 -5.39
N GLY A 425 -19.15 2.20 -4.34
CA GLY A 425 -18.00 3.10 -4.47
C GLY A 425 -16.74 2.29 -4.74
N TYR A 426 -15.83 2.84 -5.54
CA TYR A 426 -14.60 2.15 -5.94
C TYR A 426 -13.41 3.11 -6.03
N PHE A 427 -12.21 2.54 -6.07
CA PHE A 427 -10.98 3.26 -6.34
C PHE A 427 -10.54 2.97 -7.79
N PRO A 428 -10.44 3.99 -8.65
CA PRO A 428 -9.98 3.79 -10.03
C PRO A 428 -8.53 3.31 -10.09
N PHE A 429 -8.20 2.53 -11.12
CA PHE A 429 -6.81 2.20 -11.45
C PHE A 429 -6.36 3.05 -12.64
N MET A 430 -5.32 3.85 -12.47
CA MET A 430 -4.78 4.69 -13.54
C MET A 430 -3.64 3.98 -14.25
N LEU A 431 -3.83 3.71 -15.53
CA LEU A 431 -2.79 3.31 -16.46
C LEU A 431 -2.02 4.55 -16.89
N LEU A 432 -0.70 4.53 -16.76
CA LEU A 432 0.20 5.61 -17.16
C LEU A 432 1.18 5.11 -18.22
N LEU A 433 1.36 5.90 -19.28
CA LEU A 433 2.41 5.74 -20.28
C LEU A 433 3.25 7.00 -20.30
N MET A 434 4.50 6.91 -19.84
CA MET A 434 5.46 8.01 -19.81
C MET A 434 6.51 7.81 -20.90
N ASP A 435 6.80 8.86 -21.67
CA ASP A 435 7.97 8.89 -22.54
C ASP A 435 9.24 9.06 -21.69
N LYS A 436 10.10 8.06 -21.72
CA LYS A 436 11.33 8.01 -20.91
C LYS A 436 12.30 9.14 -21.26
N THR A 437 12.29 9.65 -22.48
CA THR A 437 13.27 10.63 -22.95
C THR A 437 13.03 12.02 -22.37
N ASN A 438 11.77 12.42 -22.23
CA ASN A 438 11.38 13.76 -21.79
C ASN A 438 10.59 13.77 -20.47
N GLY A 439 10.26 12.60 -19.90
CA GLY A 439 9.50 12.47 -18.66
C GLY A 439 8.03 12.85 -18.79
N MET A 440 7.52 13.09 -20.02
CA MET A 440 6.13 13.49 -20.23
C MET A 440 5.20 12.27 -20.22
N ILE A 441 4.03 12.43 -19.59
CA ILE A 441 2.94 11.46 -19.71
C ILE A 441 2.35 11.55 -21.12
N ALA A 442 2.61 10.53 -21.94
CA ALA A 442 2.16 10.43 -23.32
C ALA A 442 0.74 9.86 -23.44
N GLY A 443 0.30 9.05 -22.47
CA GLY A 443 -1.03 8.44 -22.47
C GLY A 443 -1.49 8.04 -21.07
N THR A 444 -2.80 8.04 -20.87
CA THR A 444 -3.45 7.66 -19.60
C THR A 444 -4.79 7.00 -19.85
N ASP A 445 -5.13 5.96 -19.09
CA ASP A 445 -6.50 5.41 -19.02
C ASP A 445 -6.93 5.20 -17.56
N LEU A 446 -8.23 5.31 -17.28
CA LEU A 446 -8.81 5.04 -15.96
C LEU A 446 -9.66 3.77 -16.03
N LEU A 447 -9.23 2.75 -15.29
CA LEU A 447 -9.83 1.43 -15.26
C LEU A 447 -10.74 1.29 -14.03
N HIS A 448 -11.93 0.73 -14.26
CA HIS A 448 -12.90 0.42 -13.22
C HIS A 448 -12.69 -1.02 -12.71
N PRO A 449 -12.73 -1.28 -11.39
CA PRO A 449 -12.58 -2.61 -10.80
C PRO A 449 -13.81 -3.52 -10.93
N ASP A 450 -14.76 -3.21 -11.81
CA ASP A 450 -15.93 -4.07 -12.02
C ASP A 450 -15.57 -5.16 -13.05
N PRO A 451 -15.99 -6.42 -12.86
CA PRO A 451 -16.69 -6.95 -11.67
C PRO A 451 -15.76 -7.23 -10.48
N ASP A 452 -14.45 -7.31 -10.70
CA ASP A 452 -13.44 -7.54 -9.68
C ASP A 452 -12.05 -7.01 -10.10
N LEU A 453 -11.12 -6.93 -9.14
CA LEU A 453 -9.72 -6.54 -9.38
C LEU A 453 -9.00 -7.48 -10.36
N GLN A 454 -9.36 -8.77 -10.40
CA GLN A 454 -8.76 -9.72 -11.33
C GLN A 454 -9.02 -9.31 -12.79
N SER A 455 -10.25 -8.87 -13.09
CA SER A 455 -10.67 -8.42 -14.41
C SER A 455 -9.92 -7.18 -14.88
N VAL A 456 -9.51 -6.30 -13.95
CA VAL A 456 -8.63 -5.15 -14.25
C VAL A 456 -7.29 -5.65 -14.77
N TYR A 457 -6.62 -6.54 -14.03
CA TYR A 457 -5.33 -7.10 -14.45
C TYR A 457 -5.45 -7.92 -15.73
N GLU A 458 -6.52 -8.70 -15.91
CA GLU A 458 -6.70 -9.48 -17.14
C GLU A 458 -6.94 -8.60 -18.37
N SER A 459 -7.56 -7.43 -18.23
CA SER A 459 -7.79 -6.49 -19.34
C SER A 459 -6.62 -5.53 -19.60
N PHE A 460 -5.66 -5.45 -18.67
CA PHE A 460 -4.52 -4.53 -18.76
C PHE A 460 -3.76 -4.58 -20.09
N PRO A 461 -3.43 -5.74 -20.68
CA PRO A 461 -2.70 -5.77 -21.96
C PRO A 461 -3.46 -5.12 -23.12
N GLU A 462 -4.78 -5.32 -23.18
CA GLU A 462 -5.63 -4.69 -24.18
C GLU A 462 -5.66 -3.17 -23.99
N LYS A 463 -5.78 -2.70 -22.75
CA LYS A 463 -5.78 -1.27 -22.41
C LYS A 463 -4.46 -0.61 -22.77
N LEU A 464 -3.34 -1.25 -22.43
CA LEU A 464 -2.01 -0.78 -22.78
C LEU A 464 -1.84 -0.65 -24.30
N LEU A 465 -2.20 -1.67 -25.07
CA LEU A 465 -2.12 -1.60 -26.54
C LEU A 465 -3.09 -0.56 -27.12
N GLY A 466 -4.26 -0.40 -26.52
CA GLY A 466 -5.22 0.65 -26.86
C GLY A 466 -4.63 2.05 -26.68
N GLU A 467 -3.92 2.31 -25.58
CA GLU A 467 -3.21 3.58 -25.38
C GLU A 467 -2.09 3.77 -26.40
N ILE A 468 -1.32 2.72 -26.71
CA ILE A 468 -0.29 2.79 -27.75
C ILE A 468 -0.88 3.12 -29.13
N LEU A 469 -2.06 2.57 -29.46
CA LEU A 469 -2.78 2.94 -30.68
C LEU A 469 -3.09 4.43 -30.73
N LYS A 470 -3.51 5.02 -29.60
CA LYS A 470 -3.82 6.45 -29.51
C LYS A 470 -2.59 7.34 -29.67
N LEU A 471 -1.39 6.86 -29.29
CA LEU A 471 -0.13 7.56 -29.54
C LEU A 471 0.15 7.73 -31.05
N GLY A 472 -0.38 6.84 -31.90
CA GLY A 472 -0.22 6.91 -33.35
C GLY A 472 1.13 6.44 -33.87
N TYR A 473 2.00 5.91 -33.00
CA TYR A 473 3.28 5.31 -33.35
C TYR A 473 3.54 4.04 -32.53
N ARG A 474 4.42 3.17 -33.03
CA ARG A 474 4.86 1.97 -32.30
C ARG A 474 6.16 2.27 -31.55
N PRO A 475 6.17 2.29 -30.20
CA PRO A 475 7.40 2.42 -29.42
C PRO A 475 8.37 1.27 -29.68
N ASN A 476 9.67 1.55 -29.58
CA ASN A 476 10.71 0.53 -29.71
C ASN A 476 10.68 -0.43 -28.51
N SER A 477 10.57 0.13 -27.30
CA SER A 477 10.47 -0.65 -26.07
C SER A 477 9.43 -0.09 -25.10
N ILE A 478 8.93 -0.98 -24.26
CA ILE A 478 8.01 -0.67 -23.18
C ILE A 478 8.61 -1.26 -21.90
N GLU A 479 8.90 -0.39 -20.95
CA GLU A 479 9.50 -0.74 -19.66
C GLU A 479 8.42 -0.92 -18.60
N PHE A 480 8.60 -1.93 -17.76
CA PHE A 480 7.76 -2.27 -16.61
C PHE A 480 8.62 -2.39 -15.37
N ARG A 481 8.13 -1.93 -14.21
CA ARG A 481 8.73 -2.24 -12.90
C ARG A 481 8.01 -3.37 -12.16
N SER A 482 6.77 -3.64 -12.55
CA SER A 482 5.97 -4.74 -12.02
C SER A 482 6.15 -6.02 -12.86
N GLU A 483 6.64 -7.08 -12.23
CA GLU A 483 6.74 -8.41 -12.85
C GLU A 483 5.36 -8.94 -13.30
N LEU A 484 4.31 -8.65 -12.52
CA LEU A 484 2.94 -9.01 -12.86
C LEU A 484 2.51 -8.35 -14.18
N LEU A 485 2.62 -7.02 -14.29
CA LEU A 485 2.19 -6.30 -15.49
C LEU A 485 2.99 -6.72 -16.73
N LEU A 486 4.30 -6.92 -16.59
CA LEU A 486 5.14 -7.48 -17.64
C LEU A 486 4.67 -8.89 -18.03
N GLY A 487 4.43 -9.76 -17.05
CA GLY A 487 3.99 -11.14 -17.26
C GLY A 487 2.68 -11.23 -18.03
N LEU A 488 1.73 -10.34 -17.72
CA LEU A 488 0.43 -10.22 -18.38
C LEU A 488 0.56 -9.73 -19.83
N SER A 489 1.47 -8.79 -20.11
CA SER A 489 1.54 -8.08 -21.39
C SER A 489 2.58 -8.61 -22.38
N LYS A 490 3.62 -9.31 -21.92
CA LYS A 490 4.82 -9.64 -22.74
C LYS A 490 4.50 -10.35 -24.05
N VAL A 491 3.53 -11.27 -24.06
CA VAL A 491 3.18 -12.05 -25.27
C VAL A 491 2.53 -11.13 -26.31
N PHE A 492 1.56 -10.32 -25.90
CA PHE A 492 0.83 -9.40 -26.77
C PHE A 492 1.71 -8.27 -27.29
N LEU A 493 2.61 -7.73 -26.45
CA LEU A 493 3.56 -6.71 -26.86
C LEU A 493 4.53 -7.20 -27.94
N ARG A 494 5.09 -8.41 -27.76
CA ARG A 494 5.98 -9.03 -28.77
C ARG A 494 5.25 -9.27 -30.09
N GLN A 495 4.01 -9.74 -30.04
CA GLN A 495 3.17 -9.92 -31.24
C GLN A 495 2.87 -8.58 -31.93
N SER A 496 2.76 -7.50 -31.16
CA SER A 496 2.56 -6.14 -31.68
C SER A 496 3.84 -5.49 -32.23
N GLY A 497 4.99 -6.15 -32.07
CA GLY A 497 6.30 -5.62 -32.49
C GLY A 497 6.93 -4.61 -31.52
N CYS A 498 6.46 -4.57 -30.27
CA CYS A 498 7.07 -3.79 -29.18
C CYS A 498 7.97 -4.69 -28.33
N THR A 499 9.08 -4.16 -27.82
CA THR A 499 9.99 -4.90 -26.94
C THR A 499 9.65 -4.68 -25.46
N PRO A 500 9.09 -5.66 -24.73
CA PRO A 500 8.83 -5.52 -23.31
C PRO A 500 10.11 -5.73 -22.49
N VAL A 501 10.36 -4.86 -21.50
CA VAL A 501 11.58 -4.85 -20.67
C VAL A 501 11.18 -4.71 -19.19
N LEU A 502 11.76 -5.54 -18.31
CA LEU A 502 11.69 -5.34 -16.86
C LEU A 502 12.81 -4.38 -16.45
N VAL A 503 12.49 -3.37 -15.65
CA VAL A 503 13.45 -2.46 -15.04
C VAL A 503 13.24 -2.42 -13.54
N GLU A 504 14.30 -2.13 -12.79
CA GLU A 504 14.24 -2.11 -11.32
C GLU A 504 13.55 -0.84 -10.79
N LEU A 505 13.81 0.31 -11.41
CA LEU A 505 13.31 1.61 -10.95
C LEU A 505 12.78 2.45 -12.12
N MET A 506 11.81 3.30 -11.83
CA MET A 506 11.30 4.33 -12.74
C MET A 506 11.17 5.68 -12.02
N PRO A 507 12.28 6.39 -11.76
CA PRO A 507 12.27 7.56 -10.87
C PRO A 507 11.33 8.68 -11.33
N GLU A 508 11.28 8.98 -12.63
CA GLU A 508 10.39 10.02 -13.16
C GLU A 508 8.91 9.62 -13.06
N MET A 509 8.60 8.34 -13.31
CA MET A 509 7.26 7.79 -13.10
C MET A 509 6.87 7.86 -11.62
N GLU A 510 7.78 7.54 -10.71
CA GLU A 510 7.57 7.63 -9.26
C GLU A 510 7.30 9.07 -8.82
N ASN A 511 8.08 10.04 -9.31
CA ASN A 511 7.87 11.46 -9.05
C ASN A 511 6.49 11.92 -9.58
N ALA A 512 6.11 11.50 -10.78
CA ALA A 512 4.81 11.84 -11.37
C ALA A 512 3.64 11.23 -10.57
N ILE A 513 3.75 9.96 -10.17
CA ILE A 513 2.76 9.30 -9.31
C ILE A 513 2.69 10.00 -7.95
N ALA A 514 3.82 10.27 -7.30
CA ALA A 514 3.86 10.93 -6.01
C ALA A 514 3.20 12.32 -6.05
N SER A 515 3.52 13.13 -7.07
CA SER A 515 2.91 14.44 -7.28
C SER A 515 1.40 14.35 -7.52
N LEU A 516 0.95 13.36 -8.31
CA LEU A 516 -0.47 13.08 -8.50
C LEU A 516 -1.16 12.73 -7.18
N MET A 517 -0.55 11.86 -6.37
CA MET A 517 -1.12 11.46 -5.08
C MET A 517 -1.18 12.64 -4.10
N GLU A 518 -0.15 13.49 -4.07
CA GLU A 518 -0.14 14.70 -3.25
C GLU A 518 -1.31 15.63 -3.63
N HIS A 519 -1.47 15.92 -4.93
CA HIS A 519 -2.56 16.75 -5.43
C HIS A 519 -3.95 16.18 -5.09
N LEU A 520 -4.14 14.87 -5.22
CA LEU A 520 -5.40 14.20 -4.89
C LEU A 520 -5.68 14.13 -3.38
N SER A 521 -4.63 14.15 -2.56
CA SER A 521 -4.74 14.17 -1.10
C SER A 521 -5.11 15.54 -0.53
N GLY A 522 -5.14 16.60 -1.35
CA GLY A 522 -5.48 17.96 -0.94
C GLY A 522 -4.36 18.68 -0.17
N LYS A 523 -3.16 18.12 -0.14
CA LYS A 523 -1.97 18.71 0.49
C LYS A 523 -1.21 19.66 -0.45
#